data_AF-A0A517SNI0-F1
#
_entry.id   AF-A0A517SNI0-F1
#
_cell.length_a   1.000
_cell.length_b   1.000
_cell.length_c   1.000
_cell.angle_alpha   90.00
_cell.angle_beta   90.00
_cell.angle_gamma   90.00
#
_symmetry.space_group_name_H-M   'P 1'
#
loop_
_entity.id
_entity.type
_entity.pdbx_description
1 polymer ?
#
loop_
_entity_poly.entity_id
_entity_poly.type
_entity_poly.pdbx_seq_one_letter_code
_entity_poly.pdbx_strand_id
1 'polypeptide(L)' 'MATAGLYDDSGVWLYHVGLPAKSGVGGGIIAVAPGKFGIAAFSPPLDEAGNSVRAQKAIEMIVNRLGANLYISKPAK' A
#
# COMPACT_ATOMS: atom_id res chain seq x y z
N MET A 1 3.41 -5.08 -9.45
CA MET A 1 2.67 -4.51 -8.30
C MET A 1 3.39 -4.71 -6.98
N ALA A 2 3.72 -5.94 -6.57
CA ALA A 2 4.37 -6.16 -5.26
C ALA A 2 5.75 -5.49 -5.11
N THR A 3 6.65 -5.63 -6.08
CA THR A 3 8.05 -5.19 -5.96
C THR A 3 8.41 -3.95 -6.79
N ALA A 4 7.48 -3.47 -7.63
CA ALA A 4 7.71 -2.38 -8.58
C ALA A 4 6.44 -1.50 -8.76
N GLY A 5 5.63 -1.40 -7.71
CA GLY A 5 4.33 -0.71 -7.74
C GLY A 5 4.40 0.80 -7.53
N LEU A 6 5.32 1.24 -6.68
CA LEU A 6 5.40 2.59 -6.10
C LEU A 6 6.75 3.23 -6.39
N TYR A 7 7.25 3.09 -7.62
CA TYR A 7 8.54 3.63 -8.04
C TYR A 7 9.66 3.13 -7.11
N ASP A 8 10.55 4.02 -6.71
CA ASP A 8 11.70 3.73 -5.84
C ASP A 8 11.27 3.28 -4.42
N ASP A 9 10.06 3.65 -3.97
CA ASP A 9 9.52 3.30 -2.66
C ASP A 9 8.79 1.93 -2.64
N SER A 10 8.85 1.15 -3.71
CA SER A 10 8.17 -0.16 -3.77
C SER A 10 8.59 -1.11 -2.65
N GLY A 11 9.87 -1.08 -2.24
CA GLY A 11 10.36 -1.88 -1.12
C GLY A 11 9.86 -1.39 0.23
N VAL A 12 9.89 -0.07 0.45
CA VAL A 12 9.40 0.58 1.68
C VAL A 12 7.91 0.31 1.86
N TRP A 13 7.12 0.47 0.80
CA TRP A 13 5.70 0.15 0.78
C TRP A 13 5.42 -1.30 1.17
N LEU A 14 6.15 -2.24 0.56
CA LEU A 14 5.94 -3.66 0.82
C LEU A 14 6.31 -4.01 2.28
N TYR A 15 7.29 -3.35 2.88
CA TYR A 15 7.63 -3.54 4.29
C TYR A 15 6.53 -3.02 5.24
N HIS A 16 6.07 -1.78 5.04
CA HIS A 16 5.11 -1.14 5.95
C HIS A 16 3.66 -1.63 5.74
N VAL A 17 3.22 -1.73 4.49
CA VAL A 17 1.82 -2.05 4.13
C VAL A 17 1.65 -3.51 3.75
N GLY A 18 2.65 -4.13 3.13
CA GLY A 18 2.61 -5.57 2.83
C GLY A 18 1.57 -5.98 1.80
N LEU A 19 1.09 -5.07 0.95
CA LEU A 19 0.15 -5.38 -0.13
C LEU A 19 0.75 -5.07 -1.50
N PRO A 20 0.53 -5.90 -2.55
CA PRO A 20 0.76 -5.50 -3.93
C PRO A 20 -0.03 -4.24 -4.29
N ALA A 21 0.63 -3.24 -4.85
CA ALA A 21 -0.01 -1.97 -5.18
C ALA A 21 0.52 -1.35 -6.49
N LYS A 22 -0.16 -0.30 -6.95
CA LYS A 22 0.30 0.60 -8.00
C LYS A 22 -0.08 2.03 -7.67
N SER A 23 0.89 2.93 -7.76
CA SER A 23 0.69 4.38 -7.66
C SER A 23 0.65 5.04 -9.04
N GLY A 24 0.00 6.20 -9.15
CA GLY A 24 0.03 7.05 -10.34
C GLY A 24 0.13 8.53 -9.95
N VAL A 25 0.85 9.30 -10.77
CA VAL A 25 1.12 10.75 -10.56
C VAL A 25 -0.13 11.63 -10.47
N GLY A 26 -1.30 11.13 -10.87
CA GLY A 26 -2.58 11.78 -10.58
C GLY A 26 -2.96 11.77 -9.09
N GLY A 27 -2.18 11.10 -8.23
CA GLY A 27 -2.44 10.98 -6.80
C GLY A 27 -3.25 9.74 -6.41
N GLY A 28 -3.47 8.81 -7.34
CA GLY A 28 -4.19 7.56 -7.09
C GLY A 28 -3.26 6.43 -6.66
N ILE A 29 -3.69 5.62 -5.69
CA ILE A 29 -3.06 4.35 -5.34
C ILE A 29 -4.12 3.27 -5.29
N ILE A 30 -3.87 2.15 -5.96
CA ILE A 30 -4.63 0.91 -5.82
C ILE A 30 -3.76 -0.15 -5.14
N ALA A 31 -4.33 -0.89 -4.20
CA ALA A 31 -3.68 -2.02 -3.54
C ALA A 31 -4.62 -3.23 -3.45
N VAL A 32 -4.04 -4.42 -3.44
CA VAL A 32 -4.79 -5.69 -3.40
C VAL A 32 -4.36 -6.48 -2.17
N ALA A 33 -5.33 -6.86 -1.34
CA ALA A 33 -5.17 -7.89 -0.32
C ALA A 33 -5.65 -9.23 -0.92
N PRO A 34 -4.74 -10.12 -1.36
CA PRO A 34 -5.10 -11.32 -2.12
C PRO A 34 -6.13 -12.18 -1.39
N GLY A 35 -7.21 -12.53 -2.09
CA GLY A 35 -8.32 -13.32 -1.53
C GLY A 35 -9.18 -12.61 -0.48
N LYS A 36 -8.95 -11.33 -0.20
CA LYS A 36 -9.68 -10.54 0.80
C LYS A 36 -10.42 -9.36 0.18
N PHE A 37 -9.71 -8.37 -0.35
CA PHE A 37 -10.32 -7.16 -0.93
C PHE A 37 -9.34 -6.40 -1.83
N GLY A 38 -9.88 -5.50 -2.67
CA GLY A 38 -9.12 -4.41 -3.29
C GLY A 38 -9.44 -3.09 -2.61
N ILE A 39 -8.47 -2.17 -2.58
CA ILE A 39 -8.63 -0.83 -2.03
C ILE A 39 -8.02 0.20 -2.98
N ALA A 40 -8.70 1.33 -3.17
CA ALA A 40 -8.20 2.47 -3.90
C ALA A 40 -8.34 3.74 -3.06
N ALA A 41 -7.33 4.59 -3.10
CA ALA A 41 -7.35 5.90 -2.46
C ALA A 41 -6.80 6.95 -3.43
N PHE A 42 -7.30 8.18 -3.31
CA PHE A 42 -6.94 9.29 -4.18
C PHE A 42 -6.63 10.53 -3.35
N SER A 43 -5.46 11.13 -3.59
CA SER A 43 -5.11 12.46 -3.10
C SER A 43 -3.97 13.07 -3.91
N PRO A 44 -4.15 14.26 -4.51
CA PRO A 44 -3.13 14.83 -5.42
C PRO A 44 -1.71 15.05 -4.87
N PRO A 45 -1.49 15.48 -3.60
CA PRO A 45 -0.13 15.75 -3.13
C PRO A 45 0.75 14.51 -3.11
N LEU A 46 1.93 14.61 -3.74
CA LEU A 46 2.91 13.53 -3.89
C LEU A 46 4.13 13.74 -2.98
N ASP A 47 4.81 12.65 -2.63
CA ASP A 47 6.17 12.67 -2.06
C ASP A 47 7.24 12.77 -3.16
N GLU A 48 8.51 12.71 -2.75
CA GLU A 48 9.67 12.81 -3.65
C GLU A 48 9.74 11.65 -4.67
N ALA A 49 9.21 10.47 -4.33
CA ALA A 49 9.15 9.31 -5.23
C ALA A 49 7.94 9.36 -6.20
N GLY A 50 7.07 10.36 -6.07
CA GLY A 50 5.89 10.54 -6.92
C GLY A 50 4.66 9.75 -6.46
N ASN A 51 4.63 9.31 -5.20
CA ASN A 51 3.51 8.59 -4.60
C ASN A 51 2.62 9.53 -3.78
N SER A 52 1.31 9.31 -3.79
CA SER A 52 0.38 10.14 -3.02
C SER A 52 0.58 9.99 -1.51
N VAL A 53 0.95 11.08 -0.83
CA VAL A 53 1.27 11.08 0.62
C VAL A 53 0.06 10.64 1.45
N ARG A 54 -1.12 11.18 1.15
CA ARG A 54 -2.33 10.91 1.92
C ARG A 54 -2.96 9.56 1.56
N ALA A 55 -2.88 9.12 0.30
CA ALA A 55 -3.38 7.81 -0.09
C ALA A 55 -2.57 6.69 0.55
N GLN A 56 -1.24 6.84 0.63
CA GLN A 56 -0.37 5.87 1.31
C GLN A 56 -0.78 5.69 2.77
N LYS A 57 -0.86 6.80 3.52
CA LYS A 57 -1.25 6.79 4.95
C LYS A 57 -2.64 6.20 5.18
N ALA A 58 -3.60 6.52 4.31
CA ALA A 58 -4.96 6.01 4.43
C ALA A 58 -5.01 4.47 4.23
N ILE A 59 -4.34 3.97 3.19
CA ILE A 59 -4.29 2.53 2.91
C ILE A 59 -3.55 1.80 4.03
N GLU A 60 -2.39 2.30 4.46
CA GLU A 60 -1.62 1.71 5.57
C GLU A 60 -2.47 1.58 6.84
N MET A 61 -3.19 2.64 7.24
CA MET A 61 -4.08 2.63 8.39
C MET A 61 -5.15 1.55 8.27
N ILE A 62 -5.83 1.45 7.12
CA ILE A 62 -6.90 0.47 6.89
C ILE A 62 -6.34 -0.95 6.92
N VAL A 63 -5.21 -1.18 6.26
CA VAL A 63 -4.54 -2.48 6.22
C VAL A 63 -4.13 -2.95 7.61
N ASN A 64 -3.57 -2.05 8.42
CA ASN A 64 -3.19 -2.33 9.81
C ASN A 64 -4.43 -2.64 10.67
N ARG A 65 -5.50 -1.85 10.51
CA ARG A 65 -6.75 -2.05 11.27
C ARG A 65 -7.44 -3.38 10.93
N LEU A 66 -7.32 -3.82 9.68
CA LEU A 66 -7.93 -5.07 9.19
C LEU A 66 -7.01 -6.29 9.31
N GLY A 67 -5.76 -6.13 9.74
CA GLY A 67 -4.78 -7.23 9.76
C GLY A 67 -4.56 -7.83 8.37
N ALA A 68 -4.50 -6.98 7.34
CA ALA A 68 -4.43 -7.40 5.96
C ALA A 68 -2.99 -7.46 5.40
N ASN A 69 -2.00 -6.92 6.12
CA ASN A 69 -0.59 -6.98 5.72
C ASN A 69 -0.13 -8.45 5.64
N LEU A 70 0.46 -8.83 4.50
CA LEU A 70 0.88 -10.20 4.19
C LEU A 70 1.96 -10.74 5.14
N TYR A 71 2.73 -9.86 5.79
CA TYR A 71 3.83 -10.21 6.67
C TYR A 71 3.44 -10.26 8.15
N ILE A 72 2.16 -10.05 8.50
CA ILE A 72 1.69 -10.26 9.86
C ILE A 72 1.78 -11.76 10.17
N SER A 73 2.82 -12.16 10.89
CA SER A 73 2.94 -13.49 11.45
C SER A 73 2.27 -13.54 12.82
N LYS A 74 1.39 -14.51 13.02
CA LYS A 74 0.96 -14.92 14.36
C LYS A 74 1.61 -16.29 14.62
N PRO A 75 2.28 -16.49 15.77
CA PRO A 75 2.77 -17.82 16.11
C PRO A 75 1.59 -18.81 16.12
N ALA A 76 1.83 -20.02 15.61
CA ALA A 76 0.87 -21.10 15.76
C ALA A 76 0.65 -21.35 17.25
N LYS A 77 -0.61 -21.45 17.67
CA LYS A 77 -0.97 -21.84 19.04
C LYS A 77 -0.51 -23.26 19.33
#